data_AF-A0A949CJ22-F1
#
_entry.id   AF-A0A949CJ22-F1
#
_cell.length_a   1.000
_cell.length_b   1.000
_cell.length_c   1.000
_cell.angle_alpha   90.00
_cell.angle_beta   90.00
_cell.angle_gamma   90.00
#
_symmetry.space_group_name_H-M   'P 1'
#
loop_
_entity.id
_entity.type
_entity.pdbx_description
1 polymer ?
#
loop_
_entity_poly.entity_id
_entity_poly.type
_entity_poly.pdbx_seq_one_letter_code
_entity_poly.pdbx_strand_id
1 'polypeptide(L)'
;MLHLLVYPAQSDRFDISFDEFAGMVSGWDGMFFEMDGSFVWVENDSPEKGQMDGMVYDREGAIVYLDLKGAAPTAMWTRILKLLLRFDHPVSSQELESHFKIYNVQQSSFVSLAQTF
;
A
#
# COMPACT_ATOMS: atom_id res chain seq x y z
N MET A 1 5.47 -14.14 5.99
CA MET A 1 4.57 -12.97 6.03
C MET A 1 5.42 -11.74 5.81
N LEU A 2 5.04 -10.90 4.85
CA LEU A 2 5.76 -9.69 4.49
C LEU A 2 5.29 -8.53 5.38
N HIS A 3 6.17 -7.58 5.72
CA HIS A 3 5.85 -6.38 6.52
C HIS A 3 6.69 -5.21 6.02
N LEU A 4 6.02 -4.24 5.42
CA LEU A 4 6.62 -3.10 4.74
C LEU A 4 6.14 -1.79 5.34
N LEU A 5 7.06 -0.85 5.48
CA LEU A 5 6.71 0.56 5.58
C LEU A 5 6.95 1.20 4.21
N VAL A 6 5.91 1.81 3.66
CA VAL A 6 5.88 2.33 2.29
C VAL A 6 5.87 3.86 2.34
N TYR A 7 6.98 4.47 1.95
CA TYR A 7 7.16 5.92 1.87
C TYR A 7 7.20 6.39 0.42
N PRO A 8 6.87 7.65 0.12
CA PRO A 8 7.22 8.25 -1.17
C PRO A 8 8.74 8.36 -1.33
N ALA A 9 9.25 8.19 -2.56
CA ALA A 9 10.68 8.28 -2.86
C ALA A 9 11.19 9.72 -3.03
N GLN A 10 10.32 10.64 -3.47
CA GLN A 10 10.69 11.98 -3.96
C GLN A 10 10.17 13.12 -3.08
N SER A 11 9.42 12.81 -2.02
CA SER A 11 8.82 13.76 -1.08
C SER A 11 8.81 13.16 0.33
N ASP A 12 8.36 13.93 1.32
CA ASP A 12 8.14 13.42 2.68
C ASP A 12 6.73 12.84 2.89
N ARG A 13 5.83 13.03 1.92
CA ARG A 13 4.41 12.63 1.98
C ARG A 13 3.85 12.40 0.58
N PHE A 14 2.92 11.47 0.45
CA PHE A 14 2.13 11.29 -0.76
C PHE A 14 1.19 12.47 -0.95
N ASP A 15 0.86 12.78 -2.21
CA ASP A 15 -0.09 13.84 -2.56
C ASP A 15 -1.54 13.39 -2.41
N ILE A 16 -1.84 12.47 -1.48
CA ILE A 16 -3.20 11.96 -1.21
C ILE A 16 -3.52 12.11 0.28
N SER A 17 -4.74 12.53 0.57
CA SER A 17 -5.25 12.69 1.94
C SER A 17 -5.74 11.37 2.51
N PHE A 18 -5.86 11.31 3.84
CA PHE A 18 -6.49 10.18 4.52
C PHE A 18 -7.92 9.93 4.01
N ASP A 19 -8.75 10.97 3.98
CA ASP A 19 -10.17 10.86 3.61
C ASP A 19 -10.34 10.37 2.17
N GLU A 20 -9.47 10.82 1.27
CA GLU A 20 -9.50 10.39 -0.12
C GLU A 20 -9.07 8.93 -0.27
N PHE A 21 -7.97 8.53 0.38
CA PHE A 21 -7.53 7.14 0.38
C PHE A 21 -8.63 6.22 0.95
N ALA A 22 -9.16 6.55 2.13
CA ALA A 22 -10.24 5.83 2.79
C ALA A 22 -11.48 5.70 1.88
N GLY A 23 -11.89 6.80 1.25
CA GLY A 23 -13.01 6.82 0.32
C GLY A 23 -12.80 5.92 -0.90
N MET A 24 -11.58 5.88 -1.45
CA MET A 24 -11.26 5.03 -2.60
C MET A 24 -11.18 3.54 -2.24
N VAL A 25 -10.59 3.17 -1.10
CA VAL A 25 -10.43 1.77 -0.69
C VAL A 25 -11.72 1.17 -0.15
N SER A 26 -12.60 1.96 0.48
CA SER A 26 -13.84 1.48 1.09
C SER A 26 -14.81 0.84 0.09
N GLY A 27 -14.65 1.12 -1.21
CA GLY A 27 -15.43 0.48 -2.28
C GLY A 27 -14.84 -0.83 -2.81
N TRP A 28 -13.69 -1.28 -2.31
CA TRP A 28 -13.06 -2.51 -2.77
C TRP A 28 -13.70 -3.73 -2.11
N ASP A 29 -13.94 -4.77 -2.90
CA ASP A 29 -14.44 -6.03 -2.35
C ASP A 29 -13.43 -6.63 -1.34
N GLY A 30 -13.96 -7.14 -0.23
CA GLY A 30 -13.17 -7.66 0.88
C GLY A 30 -12.39 -6.64 1.69
N MET A 31 -12.62 -5.33 1.48
CA MET A 31 -12.00 -4.27 2.29
C MET A 31 -12.82 -3.96 3.54
N PHE A 32 -12.14 -3.90 4.68
CA PHE A 32 -12.65 -3.37 5.94
C PHE A 32 -11.71 -2.26 6.39
N PHE A 33 -12.20 -1.02 6.43
CA PHE A 33 -11.40 0.17 6.77
C PHE A 33 -12.03 0.88 7.98
N GLU A 34 -11.22 1.24 8.97
CA GLU A 34 -11.66 1.94 10.18
C GLU A 34 -11.15 3.39 10.21
N MET A 35 -11.87 4.26 10.93
CA MET A 35 -11.55 5.70 11.01
C MET A 35 -10.27 5.99 11.81
N ASP A 36 -9.67 4.98 12.45
CA ASP A 36 -8.34 5.09 13.07
C ASP A 36 -7.19 4.84 12.08
N GLY A 37 -7.51 4.56 10.82
CA GLY A 37 -6.56 4.31 9.73
C GLY A 37 -6.15 2.85 9.58
N SER A 38 -6.63 1.96 10.46
CA SER A 38 -6.44 0.53 10.30
C SER A 38 -7.36 -0.01 9.20
N PHE A 39 -6.86 -1.01 8.47
CA PHE A 39 -7.68 -1.74 7.51
C PHE A 39 -7.22 -3.18 7.34
N VAL A 40 -8.15 -4.02 6.90
CA VAL A 40 -7.90 -5.38 6.45
C VAL A 40 -8.50 -5.54 5.07
N TRP A 41 -7.71 -6.02 4.12
CA TRP A 41 -8.16 -6.35 2.79
C TRP A 41 -7.97 -7.84 2.52
N VAL A 42 -9.07 -8.54 2.23
CA VAL A 42 -9.10 -9.97 1.92
C VAL A 42 -9.43 -10.16 0.44
N GLU A 43 -8.65 -11.01 -0.24
CA GLU A 43 -8.93 -11.40 -1.63
C GLU A 43 -10.03 -12.48 -1.66
N ASN A 44 -11.20 -12.12 -2.20
CA ASN A 44 -12.35 -13.02 -2.27
C ASN A 44 -12.52 -13.70 -3.65
N ASP A 45 -12.02 -13.09 -4.72
CA ASP A 45 -12.33 -13.48 -6.11
C ASP A 45 -11.20 -14.25 -6.82
N SER A 46 -10.07 -14.46 -6.14
CA SER A 46 -8.92 -15.21 -6.67
C SER A 46 -8.81 -16.61 -6.06
N PRO A 47 -8.36 -17.62 -6.82
CA PRO A 47 -7.92 -18.90 -6.24
C PRO A 47 -6.73 -18.72 -5.29
N GLU A 48 -5.95 -17.65 -5.45
CA GLU A 48 -4.89 -17.27 -4.53
C GLU A 48 -5.47 -16.44 -3.39
N LYS A 49 -5.90 -17.13 -2.32
CA LYS A 49 -6.36 -16.46 -1.10
C LYS A 49 -5.24 -15.60 -0.51
N GLY A 50 -5.59 -14.37 -0.14
CA GLY A 50 -4.65 -13.43 0.44
C GLY A 50 -5.31 -12.49 1.43
N GLN A 51 -4.50 -12.01 2.37
CA GLN A 51 -4.90 -10.95 3.30
C GLN A 51 -3.76 -9.95 3.46
N MET A 52 -4.12 -8.67 3.44
CA MET A 52 -3.27 -7.55 3.78
C MET A 52 -3.89 -6.78 4.95
N ASP A 53 -3.15 -6.68 6.04
CA ASP A 53 -3.42 -5.76 7.14
C ASP A 53 -2.63 -4.48 6.89
N GLY A 54 -3.25 -3.32 7.08
CA GLY A 54 -2.61 -2.04 6.88
C GLY A 54 -2.98 -1.00 7.92
N MET A 55 -2.10 0.00 8.03
CA MET A 55 -2.30 1.20 8.83
C MET A 55 -1.83 2.41 8.04
N VAL A 56 -2.69 3.42 7.94
CA VAL A 56 -2.40 4.69 7.28
C VAL A 56 -1.87 5.69 8.29
N TYR A 57 -0.69 6.25 8.04
CA TYR A 57 -0.13 7.33 8.84
C TYR A 57 -0.17 8.63 8.03
N ASP A 58 -0.99 9.57 8.46
CA ASP A 58 -1.10 10.90 7.84
C ASP A 58 -0.58 12.01 8.77
N ARG A 59 -0.26 13.15 8.16
CA ARG A 59 0.07 14.37 8.87
C ARG A 59 -0.28 15.58 8.01
N GLU A 60 -0.94 16.57 8.61
CA GLU A 60 -1.30 17.83 7.94
C GLU A 60 -2.12 17.61 6.66
N GLY A 61 -3.02 16.62 6.68
CA GLY A 61 -3.95 16.33 5.58
C GLY A 61 -3.36 15.51 4.43
N ALA A 62 -2.20 14.89 4.62
CA ALA A 62 -1.53 14.07 3.62
C ALA A 62 -0.90 12.82 4.22
N ILE A 63 -0.94 11.71 3.49
CA ILE A 63 -0.35 10.44 3.93
C ILE A 63 1.18 10.55 3.92
N VAL A 64 1.81 10.23 5.05
CA VAL A 64 3.27 10.17 5.19
C VAL A 64 3.78 8.81 4.74
N TYR A 65 3.16 7.73 5.23
CA TYR A 65 3.49 6.36 4.85
C TYR A 65 2.35 5.40 5.18
N LEU A 66 2.40 4.20 4.59
CA LEU A 66 1.58 3.07 5.01
C LEU A 66 2.46 2.04 5.71
N ASP A 67 1.95 1.44 6.79
CA ASP A 67 2.46 0.21 7.36
C ASP A 67 1.59 -0.93 6.85
N LEU A 68 2.17 -1.85 6.07
CA LEU A 68 1.47 -2.93 5.40
C LEU A 68 2.08 -4.28 5.77
N LYS A 69 1.25 -5.27 6.11
CA LYS A 69 1.73 -6.62 6.39
C LYS A 69 0.74 -7.68 5.93
N GLY A 70 1.23 -8.87 5.64
CA GLY A 70 0.35 -10.00 5.33
C GLY A 70 0.96 -11.04 4.41
N ALA A 71 0.11 -11.98 4.04
CA ALA A 71 0.36 -12.96 2.98
C ALA A 71 -0.68 -12.68 1.89
N ALA A 72 -0.31 -11.82 0.95
CA ALA A 72 -1.18 -11.35 -0.12
C ALA A 72 -0.47 -11.52 -1.48
N PRO A 73 -1.21 -11.88 -2.54
CA PRO A 73 -0.67 -11.92 -3.90
C PRO A 73 -0.07 -10.60 -4.35
N THR A 74 0.93 -10.65 -5.22
CA THR A 74 1.59 -9.48 -5.84
C THR A 74 0.61 -8.47 -6.44
N ALA A 75 -0.52 -8.94 -6.97
CA ALA A 75 -1.57 -8.08 -7.51
C ALA A 75 -2.19 -7.15 -6.46
N MET A 76 -2.40 -7.62 -5.22
CA MET A 76 -2.93 -6.79 -4.13
C MET A 76 -1.93 -5.69 -3.74
N TRP A 77 -0.65 -6.06 -3.54
CA TRP A 77 0.42 -5.09 -3.27
C TRP A 77 0.53 -4.05 -4.37
N THR A 78 0.48 -4.47 -5.63
CA THR A 78 0.55 -3.55 -6.76
C THR A 78 -0.66 -2.60 -6.78
N ARG A 79 -1.87 -3.10 -6.53
CA ARG A 79 -3.10 -2.28 -6.54
C ARG A 79 -3.07 -1.18 -5.49
N ILE A 80 -2.65 -1.49 -4.26
CA ILE A 80 -2.60 -0.47 -3.19
C ILE A 80 -1.52 0.58 -3.44
N LEU A 81 -0.36 0.17 -3.98
CA LEU A 81 0.70 1.11 -4.36
C LEU A 81 0.25 2.03 -5.50
N LYS A 82 -0.38 1.49 -6.54
CA LYS A 82 -0.95 2.31 -7.62
C LYS A 82 -1.94 3.35 -7.11
N LEU A 83 -2.76 2.99 -6.13
CA LEU A 83 -3.74 3.90 -5.54
C LEU A 83 -3.06 5.10 -4.87
N LEU A 84 -1.96 4.89 -4.12
CA LEU A 84 -1.22 5.98 -3.45
C LEU A 84 -0.69 7.04 -4.41
N LEU A 85 -0.41 6.63 -5.65
CA LEU A 85 0.05 7.53 -6.72
C LEU A 85 -1.08 8.00 -7.63
N ARG A 86 -2.32 7.58 -7.36
CA ARG A 86 -3.50 7.79 -8.22
C ARG A 86 -3.28 7.36 -9.67
N PHE A 87 -2.53 6.28 -9.88
CA PHE A 87 -2.33 5.74 -11.22
C PHE A 87 -3.58 5.00 -11.70
N ASP A 88 -4.25 5.60 -12.68
CA ASP A 88 -5.44 5.07 -13.36
C ASP A 88 -5.11 4.18 -14.57
N HIS A 89 -3.83 4.11 -14.96
CA HIS A 89 -3.33 3.36 -16.10
C HIS A 89 -2.46 2.17 -15.66
N PRO A 90 -2.19 1.19 -16.54
CA PRO A 90 -1.17 0.18 -16.31
C PRO A 90 0.21 0.84 -16.18
N VAL A 91 0.92 0.55 -15.10
CA VAL A 91 2.28 1.03 -14.83
C VAL A 91 3.22 -0.15 -14.70
N SER A 92 4.46 0.03 -15.12
CA SER A 92 5.48 -1.01 -14.98
C SER A 92 5.97 -1.12 -13.54
N SER A 93 6.49 -2.28 -13.14
CA SER A 93 7.11 -2.43 -11.81
C SER A 93 8.28 -1.46 -11.60
N GLN A 94 9.05 -1.17 -12.66
CA GLN A 94 10.18 -0.25 -12.62
C GLN A 94 9.74 1.20 -12.40
N GLU A 95 8.63 1.59 -13.04
CA GLU A 95 8.01 2.90 -12.83
C GLU A 95 7.50 3.03 -11.40
N LEU A 96 6.74 2.05 -10.90
CA LEU A 96 6.29 2.02 -9.50
C LEU A 96 7.48 2.16 -8.54
N GLU A 97 8.56 1.40 -8.76
CA GLU A 97 9.74 1.41 -7.90
C GLU A 97 10.36 2.79 -7.76
N SER A 98 10.35 3.59 -8.83
CA SER A 98 10.91 4.96 -8.81
C SER A 98 10.13 5.95 -7.92
N HIS A 99 8.94 5.58 -7.47
CA HIS A 99 8.06 6.42 -6.65
C HIS A 99 8.02 6.01 -5.17
N PHE A 100 8.55 4.85 -4.79
CA PHE A 100 8.50 4.36 -3.41
C PHE A 100 9.87 4.14 -2.80
N LYS A 101 9.96 4.46 -1.51
CA LYS A 101 11.04 4.02 -0.64
C LYS A 101 10.46 3.01 0.35
N ILE A 102 10.88 1.75 0.26
CA ILE A 102 10.26 0.65 0.99
C ILE A 102 11.20 0.12 2.04
N TYR A 103 10.77 0.18 3.30
CA TYR A 103 11.49 -0.42 4.41
C TYR A 103 10.89 -1.78 4.73
N ASN A 104 11.67 -2.85 4.63
CA ASN A 104 11.27 -4.18 5.05
C ASN A 104 11.59 -4.36 6.54
N VAL A 105 10.55 -4.52 7.35
CA VAL A 105 10.69 -4.58 8.82
C VAL A 105 11.46 -5.83 9.25
N GLN A 106 11.23 -6.96 8.60
CA GLN A 106 11.91 -8.23 8.93
C GLN A 106 13.41 -8.17 8.61
N GLN A 107 13.79 -7.51 7.52
CA GLN A 107 15.19 -7.35 7.11
C GLN A 107 15.86 -6.13 7.77
N SER A 108 15.07 -5.25 8.39
CA SER A 108 15.53 -3.99 8.98
C SER A 108 16.31 -3.11 7.99
N SER A 109 15.90 -3.12 6.72
CA SER A 109 16.59 -2.46 5.61
C SER A 109 15.62 -1.89 4.58
N PHE A 110 16.10 -0.93 3.79
CA PHE A 110 15.40 -0.51 2.59
C PHE A 110 15.63 -1.52 1.46
N VAL A 111 14.57 -1.89 0.76
CA VAL A 111 14.55 -2.89 -0.32
C VAL A 111 13.91 -2.33 -1.58
N SER A 112 14.21 -2.91 -2.74
CA SER A 112 13.47 -2.60 -3.96
C SER A 112 12.13 -3.34 -4.01
N LEU A 113 11.16 -2.78 -4.78
CA LEU A 113 9.91 -3.48 -5.06
C LEU A 113 10.17 -4.85 -5.70
N ALA A 114 11.08 -4.91 -6.68
CA ALA A 114 11.44 -6.14 -7.37
C ALA A 114 12.02 -7.25 -6.47
N GLN A 115 12.55 -6.90 -5.29
CA GLN A 115 13.06 -7.86 -4.30
C GLN A 115 11.99 -8.36 -3.33
N THR A 116 10.77 -7.79 -3.40
CA THR A 116 9.77 -7.90 -2.35
C THR A 116 8.62 -8.83 -2.74
N PHE A 117 8.11 -8.74 -3.97
CA PHE A 117 7.03 -9.57 -4.50
C PHE A 117 6.97 -9.58 -6.03
#